data_AF-A0A3D3NSJ8-F1
#
_entry.id   AF-A0A3D3NSJ8-F1
#
_cell.length_a   1.000
_cell.length_b   1.000
_cell.length_c   1.000
_cell.angle_alpha   90.00
_cell.angle_beta   90.00
_cell.angle_gamma   90.00
#
_symmetry.space_group_name_H-M   'P 1'
#
loop_
_entity.id
_entity.type
_entity.pdbx_description
1 polymer ?
#
loop_
_entity_poly.entity_id
_entity_poly.type
_entity_poly.pdbx_seq_one_letter_code
_entity_poly.pdbx_strand_id
1 'polypeptide(L)' 'MTSFTLSGCRAVITGASSGLGAEFARQLAPRASALMLVA' A
#
# COMPACT_ATOMS: atom_id res chain seq x y z
N MET A 1 8.29 -15.13 15.31
CA MET A 1 7.62 -14.17 14.41
C MET A 1 7.56 -14.77 13.03
N THR A 2 6.37 -15.11 12.55
CA THR A 2 6.18 -15.53 11.16
C THR A 2 6.24 -14.29 10.25
N SER A 3 7.13 -14.31 9.26
CA SER A 3 7.29 -13.21 8.31
C SER A 3 6.34 -13.39 7.13
N PHE A 4 5.79 -12.29 6.61
CA PHE A 4 5.02 -12.26 5.38
C PHE A 4 5.66 -11.29 4.38
N THR A 5 5.49 -11.57 3.08
CA THR A 5 6.01 -10.75 1.98
C THR A 5 4.88 -9.92 1.36
N LEU A 6 5.23 -8.70 0.94
CA LEU A 6 4.32 -7.78 0.24
C LEU A 6 4.64 -7.64 -1.25
N SER A 7 5.63 -8.37 -1.76
CA SER A 7 5.98 -8.33 -3.18
C SER A 7 4.86 -8.94 -4.04
N GLY A 8 4.44 -8.21 -5.07
CA GLY A 8 3.37 -8.63 -6.00
C GLY A 8 1.96 -8.55 -5.40
N CYS A 9 1.78 -8.03 -4.20
CA CYS A 9 0.46 -7.97 -3.56
C CYS A 9 -0.50 -7.02 -4.30
N ARG A 10 -1.80 -7.20 -4.06
CA ARG A 10 -2.83 -6.22 -4.41
C ARG A 10 -3.32 -5.61 -3.11
N ALA A 11 -3.30 -4.30 -2.98
CA ALA A 11 -3.68 -3.63 -1.74
C ALA A 11 -4.72 -2.52 -1.95
N VAL A 12 -5.56 -2.33 -0.94
CA VAL A 12 -6.50 -1.20 -0.81
C VAL A 12 -6.01 -0.35 0.36
N ILE A 13 -5.80 0.94 0.12
CA ILE A 13 -5.38 1.89 1.15
C ILE A 13 -6.46 2.95 1.27
N THR A 14 -7.09 3.02 2.44
CA THR A 14 -8.08 4.04 2.80
C THR A 14 -7.42 5.23 3.47
N GLY A 15 -8.04 6.42 3.39
CA GLY A 15 -7.42 7.66 3.85
C GLY A 15 -6.12 7.99 3.11
N ALA A 16 -6.02 7.60 1.84
CA ALA A 16 -4.81 7.73 1.03
C ALA A 16 -4.57 9.15 0.48
N SER A 17 -5.47 10.09 0.80
CA SER A 17 -5.43 11.48 0.33
C SER A 17 -4.30 12.30 0.96
N SER A 18 -3.85 11.95 2.18
CA SER A 18 -2.76 12.63 2.87
C SER A 18 -2.18 11.76 4.00
N GLY A 19 -1.18 12.30 4.73
CA GLY A 19 -0.62 11.67 5.92
C GLY A 19 -0.08 10.26 5.69
N LEU A 20 -0.35 9.36 6.64
CA LEU A 20 0.18 7.99 6.62
C LEU A 20 -0.37 7.16 5.46
N GLY A 21 -1.64 7.33 5.07
CA GLY A 21 -2.20 6.61 3.93
C GLY A 21 -1.46 6.94 2.63
N ALA A 22 -1.15 8.22 2.40
CA ALA A 22 -0.37 8.65 1.24
C ALA A 22 1.09 8.15 1.28
N GLU A 23 1.72 8.10 2.46
CA GLU A 23 3.06 7.53 2.61
C GLU A 23 3.08 6.01 2.39
N PHE A 24 2.12 5.27 2.94
CA PHE A 24 2.00 3.82 2.70
C PHE A 24 1.76 3.51 1.23
N ALA A 25 0.94 4.31 0.54
CA ALA A 25 0.77 4.19 -0.90
C ALA A 25 2.10 4.39 -1.65
N ARG A 26 2.86 5.43 -1.33
CA ARG A 26 4.18 5.68 -1.94
C ARG A 26 5.17 4.56 -1.70
N GLN A 27 5.25 4.04 -0.48
CA GLN A 27 6.19 2.97 -0.13
C GLN A 27 5.80 1.62 -0.73
N LEU A 28 4.49 1.33 -0.83
CA LEU A 28 4.00 0.06 -1.32
C LEU A 28 3.90 0.02 -2.85
N ALA A 29 3.73 1.17 -3.53
CA ALA A 29 3.61 1.27 -4.98
C ALA A 29 4.68 0.52 -5.78
N PRO A 30 5.99 0.59 -5.46
CA PRO A 30 7.01 -0.13 -6.22
C PRO A 30 7.00 -1.66 -5.98
N ARG A 31 6.25 -2.15 -4.98
CA ARG A 31 6.22 -3.57 -4.59
C ARG A 31 4.91 -4.26 -4.95
N ALA A 32 3.80 -3.53 -4.98
CA ALA A 32 2.49 -4.06 -5.28
C ALA A 32 2.27 -4.24 -6.79
N SER A 33 1.51 -5.27 -7.16
CA SER A 33 1.00 -5.43 -8.53
C SER A 33 -0.18 -4.49 -8.80
N ALA A 34 -0.94 -4.09 -7.77
CA ALA A 34 -1.97 -3.07 -7.88
C ALA A 34 -2.22 -2.38 -6.53
N LEU A 35 -2.49 -1.07 -6.58
CA LEU A 35 -2.96 -0.28 -5.45
C LEU A 35 -4.29 0.40 -5.78
N MET A 36 -5.27 0.23 -4.92
CA MET A 36 -6.51 1.00 -4.93
C MET A 36 -6.45 2.02 -3.79
N LEU A 37 -6.44 3.30 -4.14
CA LEU A 37 -6.37 4.40 -3.18
C LEU A 37 -7.76 4.98 -2.98
N VAL A 38 -8.19 5.09 -1.72
CA VAL A 38 -9.49 5.64 -1.33
C VAL A 38 -9.24 6.85 -0.44
N ALA A 39 -9.78 8.01 -0.83
CA ALA A 39 -9.58 9.30 -0.16
C ALA A 39 -10.42 9.45 1.10
#